data_AF-A0A6C7UKU6-F1
#
_entry.id   AF-A0A6C7UKU6-F1
#
_cell.length_a   1.000
_cell.length_b   1.000
_cell.length_c   1.000
_cell.angle_alpha   90.00
_cell.angle_beta   90.00
_cell.angle_gamma   90.00
#
_symmetry.space_group_name_H-M   'P 1'
#
loop_
_entity.id
_entity.type
_entity.pdbx_description
1 polymer ?
#
loop_
_entity_poly.entity_id
_entity_poly.type
_entity_poly.pdbx_seq_one_letter_code
_entity_poly.pdbx_strand_id
1 'polypeptide(L)'
;NFLNNQNILLLTRDPISRIKTFINHGESTVKTNYSIKENTDKALDRVRYQQEKKYPDINTVSLAMKTIFFSYYTDIKPFLEIQNHQEKQKKKYQYNIFYIDTKDILPEKAFDTFKNLALEFNFNPPNKEEKDKFQQKIWNEFVHFLPFNLILCKKDYPFLKKDIEISIVQNHLKTGQDYKKYFIEKNNNLYEKIAICINDKDLKLLVNNKQILQELKQYFFNFTKSLKKQIDFHKEVFVDENQILEFLSKNKNLTLNLKKTLDYELQHIKQHRPDIVASWKYYQEFEKMCEKLDKKE
;
A
#
# COMPACT_ATOMS: atom_id res chain seq x y z
N ASN A 1 -7.16 -37.77 10.60
CA ASN A 1 -6.53 -37.63 9.27
C ASN A 1 -6.30 -36.19 8.80
N PHE A 2 -6.69 -35.14 9.54
CA PHE A 2 -6.59 -33.75 9.07
C PHE A 2 -5.27 -33.00 9.40
N LEU A 3 -4.27 -33.65 10.02
CA LEU A 3 -3.11 -32.90 10.55
C LEU A 3 -1.74 -33.46 10.15
N ASN A 4 -1.64 -34.47 9.29
CA ASN A 4 -0.33 -35.08 9.05
C ASN A 4 0.63 -34.17 8.25
N ASN A 5 0.14 -33.34 7.32
CA ASN A 5 0.98 -32.39 6.57
C ASN A 5 0.32 -31.01 6.54
N GLN A 6 1.04 -29.95 6.90
CA GLN A 6 0.57 -28.56 6.83
C GLN A 6 1.57 -27.69 6.07
N ASN A 7 1.07 -26.89 5.13
CA ASN A 7 1.87 -25.93 4.38
C ASN A 7 1.79 -24.56 5.06
N ILE A 8 2.93 -23.92 5.31
CA ILE A 8 3.02 -22.56 5.84
C ILE A 8 3.69 -21.71 4.78
N LEU A 9 2.96 -20.73 4.22
CA LEU A 9 3.48 -19.79 3.24
C LEU A 9 3.81 -18.46 3.93
N LEU A 10 5.07 -18.04 3.86
CA LEU A 10 5.53 -16.75 4.36
C LEU A 10 5.78 -15.77 3.22
N LEU A 11 5.08 -14.64 3.27
CA LEU A 11 5.38 -13.48 2.43
C LEU A 11 6.58 -12.74 3.00
N THR A 12 7.59 -12.53 2.16
CA THR A 12 8.85 -11.90 2.53
C THR A 12 9.14 -10.68 1.67
N ARG A 13 10.02 -9.83 2.15
CA ARG A 13 10.38 -8.56 1.51
C ARG A 13 11.71 -8.08 2.03
N ASP A 14 12.44 -7.35 1.17
CA ASP A 14 13.62 -6.59 1.56
C ASP A 14 13.33 -5.78 2.86
N PRO A 15 14.04 -6.06 3.96
CA PRO A 15 13.80 -5.42 5.25
C PRO A 15 14.00 -3.90 5.24
N ILE A 16 14.91 -3.37 4.41
CA ILE A 16 15.10 -1.91 4.28
C ILE A 16 13.90 -1.30 3.57
N SER A 17 13.38 -1.95 2.53
CA SER A 17 12.14 -1.52 1.87
C SER A 17 10.90 -1.61 2.79
N ARG A 18 10.90 -2.50 3.79
CA ARG A 18 9.84 -2.53 4.82
C ARG A 18 9.91 -1.29 5.72
N ILE A 19 11.12 -0.90 6.14
CA ILE A 19 11.35 0.34 6.91
C ILE A 19 10.88 1.56 6.12
N LYS A 20 11.22 1.63 4.82
CA LYS A 20 10.72 2.67 3.93
C LYS A 20 9.20 2.77 3.93
N THR A 21 8.51 1.64 3.76
CA THR A 21 7.04 1.62 3.73
C THR A 21 6.46 2.16 5.04
N PHE A 22 7.06 1.83 6.19
CA PHE A 22 6.62 2.36 7.48
C PHE A 22 6.82 3.87 7.61
N ILE A 23 8.00 4.38 7.24
CA ILE A 23 8.31 5.82 7.35
C ILE A 23 7.41 6.65 6.45
N ASN A 24 7.18 6.18 5.23
CA ASN A 24 6.29 6.83 4.27
C ASN A 24 4.82 6.46 4.49
N HIS A 25 4.49 5.73 5.55
CA HIS A 25 3.10 5.48 5.92
C HIS A 25 2.51 6.78 6.47
N GLY A 26 1.80 7.49 5.60
CA GLY A 26 1.00 8.64 6.00
C GLY A 26 -0.34 8.20 6.59
N GLU A 27 -1.00 9.14 7.22
CA GLU A 27 -2.38 9.04 7.66
C GLU A 27 -3.17 10.20 7.05
N SER A 28 -4.43 9.94 6.76
CA SER A 28 -5.33 10.97 6.23
C SER A 28 -6.17 11.52 7.38
N THR A 29 -6.19 12.83 7.56
CA THR A 29 -7.04 13.51 8.55
C THR A 29 -8.47 13.63 8.02
N VAL A 30 -9.07 12.50 7.63
CA VAL A 30 -10.26 12.43 6.76
C VAL A 30 -11.44 13.20 7.35
N LYS A 31 -11.95 14.15 6.56
CA LYS A 31 -13.33 14.63 6.66
C LYS A 31 -14.17 13.79 5.71
N THR A 32 -15.33 13.31 6.17
CA THR A 32 -16.16 12.40 5.38
C THR A 32 -16.80 13.07 4.16
N ASN A 33 -17.16 14.35 4.29
CA ASN A 33 -17.96 15.10 3.32
C ASN A 33 -17.38 16.49 3.08
N TYR A 34 -17.27 16.89 1.82
CA TYR A 34 -16.74 18.19 1.43
C TYR A 34 -17.80 18.98 0.67
N SER A 35 -18.04 20.24 1.04
CA SER A 35 -18.92 21.10 0.25
C SER A 35 -18.24 21.53 -1.06
N ILE A 36 -19.02 21.70 -2.12
CA ILE A 36 -18.58 22.31 -3.39
C ILE A 36 -18.02 23.73 -3.22
N LYS A 37 -18.40 24.42 -2.14
CA LYS A 37 -17.88 25.76 -1.81
C LYS A 37 -16.51 25.72 -1.13
N GLU A 38 -16.03 24.55 -0.71
CA GLU A 38 -14.71 24.42 -0.08
C GLU A 38 -13.58 24.52 -1.08
N ASN A 39 -12.48 25.14 -0.66
CA ASN A 39 -11.27 25.25 -1.46
C ASN A 39 -10.59 23.87 -1.61
N THR A 40 -10.32 23.45 -2.85
CA THR A 40 -9.80 22.11 -3.15
C THR A 40 -8.38 21.88 -2.63
N ASP A 41 -7.52 22.91 -2.64
CA ASP A 41 -6.16 22.81 -2.07
C ASP A 41 -6.19 22.53 -0.57
N LYS A 42 -7.04 23.24 0.19
CA LYS A 42 -7.23 23.00 1.62
C LYS A 42 -7.86 21.64 1.88
N ALA A 43 -8.86 21.25 1.09
CA ALA A 43 -9.52 19.97 1.25
C ALA A 43 -8.55 18.80 1.01
N LEU A 44 -7.62 18.92 0.06
CA LEU A 44 -6.67 17.85 -0.30
C LEU A 44 -5.34 17.91 0.48
N ASP A 45 -5.03 18.99 1.19
CA ASP A 45 -3.92 19.06 2.17
C ASP A 45 -4.27 18.32 3.49
N ARG A 46 -4.40 16.99 3.40
CA ARG A 46 -4.92 16.13 4.48
C ARG A 46 -4.01 14.98 4.91
N VAL A 47 -2.87 14.80 4.25
CA VAL A 47 -1.95 13.72 4.58
C VAL A 47 -0.96 14.22 5.60
N ARG A 48 -0.83 13.49 6.70
CA ARG A 48 0.13 13.75 7.77
C ARG A 48 0.95 12.51 8.03
N TYR A 49 2.18 12.71 8.49
CA TYR A 49 3.10 11.66 8.89
C TYR A 49 3.29 11.73 10.40
N GLN A 50 4.17 10.88 10.92
CA GLN A 50 4.56 10.85 12.33
C GLN A 50 4.75 12.27 12.89
N GLN A 51 4.14 12.53 14.05
CA GLN A 51 4.11 13.83 14.73
C GLN A 51 3.38 14.94 13.93
N GLU A 52 2.32 14.58 13.19
CA GLU A 52 1.49 15.52 12.41
C GLU A 52 2.27 16.31 11.34
N LYS A 53 3.42 15.78 10.89
CA LYS A 53 4.26 16.45 9.88
C LYS A 53 3.65 16.35 8.49
N LYS A 54 3.93 17.33 7.63
CA LYS A 54 3.49 17.32 6.22
C LYS A 54 4.30 16.39 5.32
N TYR A 55 5.48 15.97 5.76
CA TYR A 55 6.40 15.11 5.03
C TYR A 55 6.96 14.04 5.98
N PRO A 56 7.35 12.87 5.44
CA PRO A 56 7.98 11.83 6.24
C PRO A 56 9.34 12.30 6.76
N ASP A 57 9.71 11.85 7.96
CA ASP A 57 10.97 12.21 8.61
C ASP A 57 11.90 10.99 8.65
N ILE A 58 13.13 11.15 8.19
CA ILE A 58 14.14 10.09 8.24
C ILE A 58 14.41 9.62 9.67
N ASN A 59 14.25 10.49 10.68
CA ASN A 59 14.41 10.11 12.08
C ASN A 59 13.38 9.08 12.56
N THR A 60 12.30 8.86 11.80
CA THR A 60 11.32 7.80 12.04
C THR A 60 11.91 6.40 11.86
N VAL A 61 13.09 6.21 11.26
CA VAL A 61 13.79 4.90 11.22
C VAL A 61 13.90 4.27 12.61
N SER A 62 14.24 5.08 13.63
CA SER A 62 14.38 4.61 15.02
C SER A 62 13.07 4.08 15.61
N LEU A 63 11.93 4.67 15.21
CA LEU A 63 10.60 4.19 15.59
C LEU A 63 10.24 2.94 14.79
N ALA A 64 10.46 2.96 13.47
CA ALA A 64 10.20 1.86 12.57
C ALA A 64 10.84 0.56 13.07
N MET A 65 12.09 0.62 13.55
CA MET A 65 12.79 -0.54 14.08
C MET A 65 12.20 -1.11 15.38
N LYS A 66 11.48 -0.30 16.16
CA LYS A 66 10.78 -0.77 17.38
C LYS A 66 9.40 -1.32 17.08
N THR A 67 8.81 -0.94 15.94
CA THR A 67 7.42 -1.25 15.60
C THR A 67 7.29 -2.34 14.53
N ILE A 68 8.23 -2.43 13.59
CA ILE A 68 8.19 -3.43 12.52
C ILE A 68 8.57 -4.80 13.10
N PHE A 69 7.64 -5.74 13.03
CA PHE A 69 7.88 -7.14 13.35
C PHE A 69 8.55 -7.84 12.16
N PHE A 70 9.83 -8.14 12.29
CA PHE A 70 10.59 -8.93 11.31
C PHE A 70 10.45 -10.44 11.51
N SER A 71 9.40 -10.90 12.21
CA SER A 71 9.21 -12.24 12.80
C SER A 71 9.17 -13.46 11.83
N TYR A 72 10.00 -13.52 10.80
CA TYR A 72 9.97 -14.62 9.84
C TYR A 72 10.39 -15.97 10.45
N TYR A 73 11.49 -16.01 11.20
CA TYR A 73 11.91 -17.25 11.86
C TYR A 73 11.13 -17.47 13.15
N THR A 74 10.89 -16.41 13.90
CA THR A 74 10.11 -16.48 15.14
C THR A 74 8.74 -17.10 14.91
N ASP A 75 8.03 -16.72 13.84
CA ASP A 75 6.69 -17.25 13.55
C ASP A 75 6.69 -18.73 13.17
N ILE A 76 7.75 -19.24 12.54
CA ILE A 76 7.83 -20.66 12.14
C ILE A 76 8.50 -21.57 13.17
N LYS A 77 9.29 -21.00 14.07
CA LYS A 77 10.11 -21.75 15.04
C LYS A 77 9.30 -22.78 15.84
N PRO A 78 8.09 -22.48 16.38
CA PRO A 78 7.32 -23.48 17.12
C PRO A 78 6.97 -24.72 16.28
N PHE A 79 6.68 -24.53 14.98
CA PHE A 79 6.34 -25.63 14.08
C PHE A 79 7.57 -26.51 13.78
N LEU A 80 8.73 -25.90 13.58
CA LEU A 80 10.00 -26.61 13.38
C LEU A 80 10.40 -27.42 14.62
N GLU A 81 10.23 -26.85 15.82
CA GLU A 81 10.51 -27.53 17.08
C GLU A 81 9.59 -28.72 17.31
N ILE A 82 8.28 -28.56 17.05
CA ILE A 82 7.30 -29.66 17.12
C ILE A 82 7.71 -30.79 16.18
N GLN A 83 8.07 -30.47 14.94
CA GLN A 83 8.50 -31.47 13.96
C GLN A 83 9.72 -32.26 14.44
N ASN A 84 10.77 -31.56 14.91
CA ASN A 84 11.98 -32.17 15.45
C ASN A 84 11.71 -33.08 16.66
N HIS A 85 10.79 -32.71 17.55
CA HIS A 85 10.41 -33.52 18.71
C HIS A 85 9.57 -34.74 18.35
N GLN A 86 8.76 -34.67 17.29
CA GLN A 86 7.86 -35.74 16.88
C GLN A 86 8.49 -36.76 15.93
N GLU A 87 9.47 -36.35 15.12
CA GLU A 87 10.35 -37.28 14.37
C GLU A 87 10.99 -38.29 15.34
N LYS A 88 11.43 -37.83 16.52
CA LYS A 88 11.95 -38.68 17.60
C LYS A 88 10.91 -39.65 18.17
N GLN A 89 9.62 -39.34 18.05
CA GLN A 89 8.50 -40.15 18.57
C GLN A 89 7.79 -40.98 17.48
N LYS A 90 8.30 -41.02 16.24
CA LYS A 90 7.66 -41.68 15.07
C LYS A 90 6.22 -41.21 14.79
N LYS A 91 5.86 -39.98 15.19
CA LYS A 91 4.58 -39.33 14.82
C LYS A 91 4.78 -38.51 13.54
N LYS A 92 3.79 -38.52 12.65
CA LYS A 92 3.92 -38.08 11.24
C LYS A 92 3.26 -36.72 11.00
N TYR A 93 3.61 -35.70 11.79
CA TYR A 93 3.24 -34.32 11.48
C TYR A 93 4.41 -33.66 10.75
N GLN A 94 4.16 -33.13 9.55
CA GLN A 94 5.16 -32.50 8.70
C GLN A 94 4.70 -31.07 8.36
N TYR A 95 5.52 -30.09 8.69
CA TYR A 95 5.30 -28.69 8.32
C TYR A 95 6.20 -28.34 7.14
N ASN A 96 5.59 -27.99 6.00
CA ASN A 96 6.32 -27.55 4.82
C ASN A 96 6.34 -26.03 4.80
N ILE A 97 7.53 -25.44 4.92
CA ILE A 97 7.71 -23.99 4.94
C ILE A 97 8.01 -23.50 3.52
N PHE A 98 7.16 -22.62 3.02
CA PHE A 98 7.28 -21.99 1.71
C PHE A 98 7.53 -20.49 1.87
N TYR A 99 8.32 -19.93 0.98
CA TYR A 99 8.59 -18.49 0.92
C TYR A 99 8.19 -17.92 -0.43
N ILE A 100 7.53 -16.77 -0.37
CA ILE A 100 7.22 -15.94 -1.53
C ILE A 100 7.76 -14.53 -1.29
N ASP A 101 8.33 -13.91 -2.31
CA ASP A 101 8.80 -12.53 -2.23
C ASP A 101 7.65 -11.59 -2.65
N THR A 102 7.56 -10.42 -2.02
CA THR A 102 6.60 -9.37 -2.40
C THR A 102 6.74 -8.98 -3.88
N LYS A 103 7.92 -9.10 -4.49
CA LYS A 103 8.14 -8.88 -5.93
C LYS A 103 7.34 -9.84 -6.81
N ASP A 104 6.98 -11.02 -6.31
CA ASP A 104 6.26 -12.05 -7.06
C ASP A 104 4.74 -11.81 -7.04
N ILE A 105 4.26 -10.92 -6.16
CA ILE A 105 2.86 -10.48 -6.10
C ILE A 105 2.68 -9.02 -6.55
N LEU A 106 3.66 -8.48 -7.29
CA LEU A 106 3.49 -7.21 -7.99
C LEU A 106 2.44 -7.33 -9.11
N PRO A 107 1.78 -6.22 -9.51
CA PRO A 107 0.70 -6.22 -10.49
C PRO A 107 0.93 -7.10 -11.73
N GLU A 108 2.14 -7.07 -12.28
CA GLU A 108 2.50 -7.79 -13.49
C GLU A 108 2.69 -9.30 -13.29
N LYS A 109 2.84 -9.79 -12.05
CA LYS A 109 3.08 -11.20 -11.71
C LYS A 109 1.99 -11.85 -10.86
N ALA A 110 1.26 -11.05 -10.08
CA ALA A 110 0.36 -11.55 -9.04
C ALA A 110 -0.61 -12.63 -9.54
N PHE A 111 -1.23 -12.42 -10.71
CA PHE A 111 -2.16 -13.40 -11.28
C PHE A 111 -1.50 -14.76 -11.54
N ASP A 112 -0.35 -14.78 -12.23
CA ASP A 112 0.34 -16.02 -12.58
C ASP A 112 0.97 -16.68 -11.35
N THR A 113 1.46 -15.89 -10.41
CA THR A 113 1.93 -16.39 -9.12
C THR A 113 0.82 -17.10 -8.36
N PHE A 114 -0.40 -16.54 -8.31
CA PHE A 114 -1.54 -17.21 -7.67
C PHE A 114 -2.00 -18.47 -8.43
N LYS A 115 -1.85 -18.54 -9.76
CA LYS A 115 -2.06 -19.80 -10.50
C LYS A 115 -1.05 -20.87 -10.09
N ASN A 116 0.23 -20.50 -9.95
CA ASN A 116 1.27 -21.44 -9.52
C ASN A 116 1.03 -21.91 -8.08
N LEU A 117 0.67 -21.00 -7.17
CA LEU A 117 0.30 -21.36 -5.80
C LEU A 117 -0.92 -22.27 -5.74
N ALA A 118 -1.92 -22.07 -6.61
CA ALA A 118 -3.10 -22.92 -6.68
C ALA A 118 -2.75 -24.37 -7.06
N LEU A 119 -1.80 -24.54 -7.98
CA LEU A 119 -1.27 -25.86 -8.35
C LEU A 119 -0.46 -26.48 -7.21
N GLU A 120 0.44 -25.70 -6.59
CA GLU A 120 1.32 -26.18 -5.50
C GLU A 120 0.52 -26.59 -4.25
N PHE A 121 -0.52 -25.84 -3.90
CA PHE A 121 -1.30 -26.04 -2.68
C PHE A 121 -2.68 -26.65 -2.91
N ASN A 122 -2.97 -27.08 -4.14
CA ASN A 122 -4.20 -27.76 -4.53
C ASN A 122 -5.49 -27.00 -4.12
N PHE A 123 -5.53 -25.69 -4.40
CA PHE A 123 -6.74 -24.88 -4.28
C PHE A 123 -7.20 -24.35 -5.66
N ASN A 124 -8.39 -23.76 -5.74
CA ASN A 124 -8.96 -23.29 -7.00
C ASN A 124 -8.11 -22.14 -7.61
N PRO A 125 -7.64 -22.27 -8.86
CA PRO A 125 -6.88 -21.19 -9.50
C PRO A 125 -7.75 -19.96 -9.75
N PRO A 126 -7.16 -18.75 -9.81
CA PRO A 126 -7.92 -17.53 -10.07
C PRO A 126 -8.57 -17.55 -11.46
N ASN A 127 -9.79 -17.01 -11.57
CA ASN A 127 -10.50 -16.89 -12.85
C ASN A 127 -9.83 -15.80 -13.70
N LYS A 128 -9.66 -16.05 -15.01
CA LYS A 128 -9.12 -15.08 -15.97
C LYS A 128 -9.91 -13.78 -16.02
N GLU A 129 -11.22 -13.81 -15.79
CA GLU A 129 -12.08 -12.62 -15.70
C GLU A 129 -11.72 -11.72 -14.50
N GLU A 130 -11.03 -12.26 -13.50
CA GLU A 130 -10.61 -11.54 -12.31
C GLU A 130 -9.17 -11.02 -12.40
N LYS A 131 -8.49 -11.22 -13.54
CA LYS A 131 -7.08 -10.84 -13.71
C LYS A 131 -6.83 -9.38 -13.31
N ASP A 132 -7.71 -8.48 -13.70
CA ASP A 132 -7.59 -7.05 -13.39
C ASP A 132 -7.57 -6.78 -11.88
N LYS A 133 -8.23 -7.61 -11.04
CA LYS A 133 -8.18 -7.48 -9.58
C LYS A 133 -6.78 -7.75 -9.03
N PHE A 134 -6.06 -8.72 -9.59
CA PHE A 134 -4.69 -9.05 -9.19
C PHE A 134 -3.68 -8.01 -9.67
N GLN A 135 -3.99 -7.27 -10.74
CA GLN A 135 -3.13 -6.20 -11.26
C GLN A 135 -3.32 -4.87 -10.51
N GLN A 136 -4.24 -4.81 -9.54
CA GLN A 136 -4.49 -3.59 -8.77
C GLN A 136 -3.54 -3.47 -7.59
N LYS A 137 -3.07 -2.23 -7.36
CA LYS A 137 -2.38 -1.85 -6.14
C LYS A 137 -3.32 -0.98 -5.31
N ILE A 138 -3.89 -1.56 -4.25
CA ILE A 138 -4.81 -0.84 -3.34
C ILE A 138 -4.09 0.33 -2.66
N TRP A 139 -2.89 0.08 -2.14
CA TRP A 139 -2.05 1.11 -1.52
C TRP A 139 -1.21 1.84 -2.58
N ASN A 140 -1.85 2.72 -3.35
CA ASN A 140 -1.23 3.52 -4.40
C ASN A 140 -1.24 5.02 -4.07
N GLU A 141 -0.89 5.87 -5.04
CA GLU A 141 -0.81 7.32 -4.85
C GLU A 141 -2.13 8.00 -4.43
N PHE A 142 -3.28 7.33 -4.58
CA PHE A 142 -4.59 7.87 -4.24
C PHE A 142 -5.10 7.43 -2.87
N VAL A 143 -4.41 6.51 -2.17
CA VAL A 143 -4.94 5.82 -0.97
C VAL A 143 -5.39 6.76 0.15
N HIS A 144 -4.75 7.92 0.29
CA HIS A 144 -5.11 8.92 1.31
C HIS A 144 -6.02 10.03 0.81
N PHE A 145 -6.27 10.10 -0.50
CA PHE A 145 -7.05 11.17 -1.15
C PHE A 145 -8.43 10.70 -1.60
N LEU A 146 -8.56 9.43 -1.99
CA LEU A 146 -9.79 8.82 -2.49
C LEU A 146 -10.21 7.63 -1.61
N PRO A 147 -11.51 7.44 -1.34
CA PRO A 147 -12.64 8.18 -1.91
C PRO A 147 -12.75 9.63 -1.40
N PHE A 148 -13.33 10.50 -2.23
CA PHE A 148 -13.65 11.88 -1.88
C PHE A 148 -15.13 12.13 -2.14
N ASN A 149 -15.90 12.43 -1.10
CA ASN A 149 -17.34 12.67 -1.21
C ASN A 149 -17.62 14.18 -1.23
N LEU A 150 -18.11 14.65 -2.37
CA LEU A 150 -18.52 16.02 -2.61
C LEU A 150 -20.02 16.17 -2.37
N ILE A 151 -20.42 17.16 -1.58
CA ILE A 151 -21.81 17.43 -1.21
C ILE A 151 -22.25 18.77 -1.80
N LEU A 152 -23.37 18.74 -2.51
CA LEU A 152 -24.15 19.92 -2.86
C LEU A 152 -25.30 20.02 -1.86
N CYS A 153 -25.19 20.95 -0.92
CA CYS A 153 -26.18 21.10 0.14
C CYS A 153 -27.44 21.81 -0.38
N LYS A 154 -28.62 21.30 -0.06
CA LYS A 154 -29.90 21.92 -0.42
C LYS A 154 -30.07 23.35 0.13
N LYS A 155 -29.38 23.68 1.23
CA LYS A 155 -29.37 25.04 1.79
C LYS A 155 -28.67 26.03 0.87
N ASP A 156 -27.61 25.58 0.20
CA ASP A 156 -26.86 26.38 -0.77
C ASP A 156 -27.53 26.42 -2.14
N TYR A 157 -28.35 25.40 -2.44
CA TYR A 157 -29.02 25.20 -3.72
C TYR A 157 -30.52 24.91 -3.52
N PRO A 158 -31.37 25.94 -3.35
CA PRO A 158 -32.78 25.77 -2.96
C PRO A 158 -33.66 24.97 -3.93
N PHE A 159 -33.25 24.81 -5.18
CA PHE A 159 -33.95 23.95 -6.15
C PHE A 159 -33.78 22.45 -5.86
N LEU A 160 -32.81 22.09 -5.00
CA LEU A 160 -32.61 20.71 -4.55
C LEU A 160 -33.59 20.36 -3.43
N LYS A 161 -34.21 19.19 -3.55
CA LYS A 161 -35.10 18.64 -2.51
C LYS A 161 -34.35 17.96 -1.36
N LYS A 162 -33.11 17.55 -1.61
CA LYS A 162 -32.19 16.86 -0.70
C LYS A 162 -30.75 17.23 -1.05
N ASP A 163 -29.83 16.97 -0.14
CA ASP A 163 -28.41 17.05 -0.48
C ASP A 163 -28.08 16.01 -1.57
N ILE A 164 -27.22 16.42 -2.50
CA ILE A 164 -26.69 15.53 -3.53
C ILE A 164 -25.25 15.19 -3.18
N GLU A 165 -24.95 13.91 -3.17
CA GLU A 165 -23.61 13.38 -2.97
C GLU A 165 -23.02 12.93 -4.31
N ILE A 166 -21.76 13.30 -4.53
CA ILE A 166 -20.95 12.89 -5.66
C ILE A 166 -19.69 12.24 -5.10
N SER A 167 -19.52 10.94 -5.36
CA SER A 167 -18.34 10.22 -4.91
C SER A 167 -17.28 10.17 -6.00
N ILE A 168 -16.08 10.61 -5.66
CA ILE A 168 -14.90 10.54 -6.51
C ILE A 168 -14.05 9.38 -6.01
N VAL A 169 -13.82 8.40 -6.86
CA VAL A 169 -13.14 7.16 -6.50
C VAL A 169 -12.06 6.82 -7.51
N GLN A 170 -11.17 5.90 -7.15
CA GLN A 170 -10.26 5.31 -8.12
C GLN A 170 -11.09 4.49 -9.13
N ASN A 171 -10.78 4.60 -10.42
CA ASN A 171 -11.62 4.03 -11.48
C ASN A 171 -11.84 2.50 -11.33
N HIS A 172 -10.83 1.78 -10.83
CA HIS A 172 -10.93 0.34 -10.60
C HIS A 172 -11.74 -0.05 -9.36
N LEU A 173 -12.05 0.91 -8.47
CA LEU A 173 -12.87 0.71 -7.25
C LEU A 173 -14.31 1.20 -7.41
N LYS A 174 -14.73 1.65 -8.60
CA LYS A 174 -16.08 2.16 -8.79
C LYS A 174 -17.13 1.05 -8.62
N THR A 175 -18.18 1.36 -7.89
CA THR A 175 -19.32 0.46 -7.64
C THR A 175 -20.57 0.85 -8.43
N GLY A 176 -20.51 1.93 -9.22
CA GLY A 176 -21.62 2.47 -9.99
C GLY A 176 -21.20 3.07 -11.34
N GLN A 177 -22.16 3.74 -11.98
CA GLN A 177 -21.95 4.35 -13.29
C GLN A 177 -20.99 5.55 -13.17
N ASP A 178 -20.01 5.60 -14.06
CA ASP A 178 -19.04 6.69 -14.14
C ASP A 178 -19.55 7.81 -15.05
N TYR A 179 -19.72 8.99 -14.46
CA TYR A 179 -20.26 10.18 -15.11
C TYR A 179 -19.22 11.28 -15.32
N LYS A 180 -17.93 10.99 -15.16
CA LYS A 180 -16.85 12.00 -15.28
C LYS A 180 -16.87 12.79 -16.59
N LYS A 181 -17.34 12.19 -17.70
CA LYS A 181 -17.46 12.85 -19.02
C LYS A 181 -18.29 14.15 -19.01
N TYR A 182 -19.19 14.33 -18.04
CA TYR A 182 -19.98 15.56 -17.92
C TYR A 182 -19.19 16.71 -17.27
N PHE A 183 -18.13 16.39 -16.51
CA PHE A 183 -17.45 17.33 -15.63
C PHE A 183 -15.96 17.53 -15.94
N ILE A 184 -15.30 16.52 -16.51
CA ILE A 184 -13.87 16.50 -16.78
C ILE A 184 -13.63 16.24 -18.28
N GLU A 185 -12.69 16.96 -18.88
CA GLU A 185 -12.24 16.75 -20.25
C GLU A 185 -11.36 15.49 -20.39
N LYS A 186 -11.42 14.82 -21.55
CA LYS A 186 -10.67 13.58 -21.81
C LYS A 186 -9.15 13.74 -21.80
N ASN A 187 -8.64 14.94 -22.06
CA ASN A 187 -7.20 15.27 -22.04
C ASN A 187 -6.65 15.43 -20.60
N ASN A 188 -7.51 15.41 -19.57
CA ASN A 188 -7.08 15.51 -18.19
C ASN A 188 -6.25 14.27 -17.78
N ASN A 189 -5.11 14.49 -17.15
CA ASN A 189 -4.16 13.44 -16.78
C ASN A 189 -4.70 12.44 -15.74
N LEU A 190 -5.79 12.76 -15.05
CA LEU A 190 -6.47 11.89 -14.09
C LEU A 190 -7.70 11.19 -14.69
N TYR A 191 -8.10 11.51 -15.94
CA TYR A 191 -9.36 11.05 -16.54
C TYR A 191 -9.55 9.52 -16.48
N GLU A 192 -8.52 8.76 -16.82
CA GLU A 192 -8.55 7.28 -16.78
C GLU A 192 -8.35 6.70 -15.37
N LYS A 193 -7.83 7.51 -14.44
CA LYS A 193 -7.45 7.07 -13.08
C LYS A 193 -8.59 7.18 -12.08
N ILE A 194 -9.51 8.12 -12.29
CA ILE A 194 -10.64 8.36 -11.39
C ILE A 194 -11.98 8.08 -12.08
N ALA A 195 -12.99 7.84 -11.26
CA ALA A 195 -14.40 7.80 -11.65
C ALA A 195 -15.20 8.78 -10.79
N ILE A 196 -16.25 9.36 -11.39
CA ILE A 196 -17.20 10.24 -10.69
C ILE A 196 -18.55 9.53 -10.66
N CYS A 197 -18.93 9.06 -9.47
CA CYS A 197 -20.14 8.29 -9.24
C CYS A 197 -21.22 9.17 -8.60
N ILE A 198 -22.39 9.21 -9.23
CA ILE A 198 -23.59 9.91 -8.79
C ILE A 198 -24.80 9.09 -9.27
N ASN A 199 -25.90 9.08 -8.53
CA ASN A 199 -27.10 8.40 -9.03
C ASN A 199 -27.74 9.16 -10.22
N ASP A 200 -28.40 8.41 -11.11
CA ASP A 200 -28.91 8.92 -12.38
C ASP A 200 -29.93 10.06 -12.23
N LYS A 201 -30.77 10.01 -11.19
CA LYS A 201 -31.79 11.03 -10.94
C LYS A 201 -31.13 12.35 -10.58
N ASP A 202 -30.17 12.32 -9.67
CA ASP A 202 -29.43 13.50 -9.25
C ASP A 202 -28.56 14.04 -10.39
N LEU A 203 -27.91 13.17 -11.17
CA LEU A 203 -27.16 13.60 -12.37
C LEU A 203 -28.03 14.39 -13.33
N LYS A 204 -29.21 13.87 -13.69
CA LYS A 204 -30.14 14.55 -14.62
C LYS A 204 -30.52 15.94 -14.11
N LEU A 205 -30.74 16.10 -12.81
CA LEU A 205 -31.00 17.40 -12.20
C LEU A 205 -29.82 18.35 -12.36
N LEU A 206 -28.59 17.88 -12.09
CA LEU A 206 -27.39 18.71 -12.17
C LEU A 206 -27.04 19.13 -13.61
N VAL A 207 -27.09 18.20 -14.57
CA VAL A 207 -26.70 18.50 -15.97
C VAL A 207 -27.70 19.36 -16.72
N ASN A 208 -28.98 19.34 -16.32
CA ASN A 208 -30.01 20.20 -16.91
C ASN A 208 -29.97 21.63 -16.35
N ASN A 209 -29.31 21.86 -15.22
CA ASN A 209 -29.08 23.20 -14.68
C ASN A 209 -27.73 23.75 -15.19
N LYS A 210 -27.78 24.66 -16.16
CA LYS A 210 -26.57 25.21 -16.81
C LYS A 210 -25.58 25.85 -15.84
N GLN A 211 -26.08 26.60 -14.86
CA GLN A 211 -25.24 27.30 -13.88
C GLN A 211 -24.48 26.30 -13.00
N ILE A 212 -25.19 25.29 -12.49
CA ILE A 212 -24.61 24.26 -11.62
C ILE A 212 -23.66 23.36 -12.39
N LEU A 213 -23.99 23.01 -13.62
CA LEU A 213 -23.08 22.25 -14.47
C LEU A 213 -21.76 23.01 -14.69
N GLN A 214 -21.81 24.32 -14.91
CA GLN A 214 -20.61 25.15 -15.05
C GLN A 214 -19.81 25.24 -13.75
N GLU A 215 -20.49 25.41 -12.61
CA GLU A 215 -19.87 25.41 -11.28
C GLU A 215 -19.17 24.08 -10.98
N LEU A 216 -19.82 22.95 -11.27
CA LEU A 216 -19.24 21.62 -11.12
C LEU A 216 -18.02 21.42 -12.02
N LYS A 217 -18.09 21.82 -13.30
CA LYS A 217 -16.94 21.77 -14.20
C LYS A 217 -15.76 22.57 -13.64
N GLN A 218 -16.01 23.77 -13.12
CA GLN A 218 -14.96 24.59 -12.50
C GLN A 218 -14.39 23.95 -11.23
N TYR A 219 -15.26 23.36 -10.40
CA TYR A 219 -14.84 22.61 -9.21
C TYR A 219 -13.94 21.43 -9.59
N PHE A 220 -14.36 20.60 -10.54
CA PHE A 220 -13.61 19.41 -10.95
C PHE A 220 -12.29 19.76 -11.66
N PHE A 221 -12.24 20.87 -12.39
CA PHE A 221 -10.98 21.42 -12.90
C PHE A 221 -10.00 21.74 -11.76
N ASN A 222 -10.46 22.48 -10.74
CA ASN A 222 -9.64 22.82 -9.58
C ASN A 222 -9.27 21.57 -8.76
N PHE A 223 -10.22 20.66 -8.55
CA PHE A 223 -10.03 19.42 -7.81
C PHE A 223 -8.94 18.55 -8.43
N THR A 224 -9.02 18.28 -9.74
CA THR A 224 -8.03 17.43 -10.42
C THR A 224 -6.64 18.06 -10.40
N LYS A 225 -6.54 19.39 -10.53
CA LYS A 225 -5.29 20.13 -10.38
C LYS A 225 -4.71 20.00 -8.96
N SER A 226 -5.52 20.24 -7.94
CA SER A 226 -5.11 20.10 -6.53
C SER A 226 -4.72 18.67 -6.18
N LEU A 227 -5.46 17.68 -6.67
CA LEU A 227 -5.20 16.26 -6.41
C LEU A 227 -3.86 15.84 -7.03
N LYS A 228 -3.62 16.23 -8.29
CA LYS A 228 -2.33 15.97 -8.95
C LYS A 228 -1.19 16.62 -8.17
N LYS A 229 -1.34 17.89 -7.77
CA LYS A 229 -0.33 18.62 -6.99
C LYS A 229 0.04 17.88 -5.70
N GLN A 230 -0.95 17.39 -4.95
CA GLN A 230 -0.68 16.63 -3.72
C GLN A 230 -0.01 15.29 -4.02
N ILE A 231 -0.48 14.55 -5.03
CA ILE A 231 0.14 13.29 -5.45
C ILE A 231 1.62 13.48 -5.82
N ASP A 232 1.94 14.51 -6.60
CA ASP A 232 3.30 14.80 -7.03
C ASP A 232 4.16 15.23 -5.83
N PHE A 233 3.65 16.13 -4.98
CA PHE A 233 4.34 16.55 -3.75
C PHE A 233 4.73 15.36 -2.87
N HIS A 234 3.79 14.45 -2.59
CA HIS A 234 4.08 13.28 -1.76
C HIS A 234 5.10 12.34 -2.40
N LYS A 235 5.06 12.16 -3.73
CA LYS A 235 6.06 11.37 -4.44
C LYS A 235 7.47 11.97 -4.33
N GLU A 236 7.58 13.30 -4.32
CA GLU A 236 8.86 14.01 -4.21
C GLU A 236 9.46 13.97 -2.80
N VAL A 237 8.64 14.00 -1.76
CA VAL A 237 9.11 14.04 -0.36
C VAL A 237 9.28 12.68 0.30
N PHE A 238 8.96 11.58 -0.40
CA PHE A 238 9.13 10.24 0.15
C PHE A 238 10.58 9.93 0.46
N VAL A 239 10.81 9.32 1.62
CA VAL A 239 12.10 8.76 1.98
C VAL A 239 12.37 7.54 1.10
N ASP A 240 13.54 7.44 0.50
CA ASP A 240 13.97 6.26 -0.24
C ASP A 240 14.86 5.33 0.61
N GLU A 241 15.12 4.12 0.11
CA GLU A 241 15.97 3.17 0.81
C GLU A 241 17.43 3.62 0.97
N ASN A 242 17.98 4.42 0.05
CA ASN A 242 19.35 4.92 0.14
C ASN A 242 19.50 5.90 1.30
N GLN A 243 18.50 6.77 1.49
CA GLN A 243 18.46 7.70 2.63
C GLN A 243 18.38 6.94 3.97
N ILE A 244 17.68 5.81 4.02
CA ILE A 244 17.64 4.93 5.21
C ILE A 244 19.02 4.31 5.45
N LEU A 245 19.67 3.78 4.41
CA LEU A 245 21.02 3.23 4.53
C LEU A 245 22.03 4.29 4.99
N GLU A 246 21.96 5.51 4.43
CA GLU A 246 22.79 6.63 4.87
C GLU A 246 22.55 6.97 6.34
N PHE A 247 21.29 7.04 6.77
CA PHE A 247 20.93 7.26 8.17
C PHE A 247 21.50 6.18 9.07
N LEU A 248 21.34 4.90 8.72
CA LEU A 248 21.87 3.76 9.47
C LEU A 248 23.40 3.80 9.56
N SER A 249 24.10 4.17 8.47
CA SER A 249 25.56 4.28 8.45
C SER A 249 26.12 5.28 9.50
N LYS A 250 25.32 6.29 9.86
CA LYS A 250 25.65 7.32 10.86
C LYS A 250 25.20 6.93 12.28
N ASN A 251 24.39 5.88 12.44
CA ASN A 251 23.79 5.46 13.70
C ASN A 251 24.20 4.02 14.07
N LYS A 252 25.45 3.85 14.53
CA LYS A 252 26.08 2.54 14.78
C LYS A 252 25.25 1.60 15.67
N ASN A 253 24.82 2.06 16.85
CA ASN A 253 24.05 1.22 17.78
C ASN A 253 22.74 0.74 17.17
N LEU A 254 22.07 1.61 16.42
CA LEU A 254 20.84 1.27 15.73
C LEU A 254 21.09 0.21 14.66
N THR A 255 22.12 0.40 13.84
CA THR A 255 22.53 -0.55 12.80
C THR A 255 22.87 -1.92 13.34
N LEU A 256 23.65 -2.00 14.42
CA LEU A 256 24.00 -3.28 15.05
C LEU A 256 22.77 -4.01 15.62
N ASN A 257 21.83 -3.27 16.22
CA ASN A 257 20.57 -3.84 16.70
C ASN A 257 19.70 -4.38 15.56
N LEU A 258 19.63 -3.65 14.43
CA LEU A 258 18.92 -4.12 13.24
C LEU A 258 19.59 -5.39 12.70
N LYS A 259 20.92 -5.39 12.57
CA LYS A 259 21.69 -6.53 12.07
C LYS A 259 21.43 -7.77 12.91
N LYS A 260 21.55 -7.67 14.24
CA LYS A 260 21.27 -8.77 15.16
C LYS A 260 19.84 -9.34 14.99
N THR A 261 18.87 -8.45 14.83
CA THR A 261 17.47 -8.84 14.60
C THR A 261 17.32 -9.59 13.28
N LEU A 262 17.86 -9.05 12.19
CA LEU A 262 17.75 -9.63 10.85
C LEU A 262 18.56 -10.92 10.71
N ASP A 263 19.74 -11.03 11.34
CA ASP A 263 20.53 -12.28 11.34
C ASP A 263 19.74 -13.43 11.96
N TYR A 264 19.03 -13.17 13.06
CA TYR A 264 18.17 -14.16 13.70
C TYR A 264 16.93 -14.46 12.87
N GLU A 265 16.21 -13.43 12.41
CA GLU A 265 14.93 -13.65 11.72
C GLU A 265 15.08 -14.21 10.31
N LEU A 266 16.19 -13.92 9.63
CA LEU A 266 16.43 -14.38 8.26
C LEU A 266 17.19 -15.71 8.19
N GLN A 267 17.56 -16.31 9.33
CA GLN A 267 18.42 -17.50 9.36
C GLN A 267 17.85 -18.67 8.53
N HIS A 268 16.55 -18.94 8.66
CA HIS A 268 15.91 -20.07 7.98
C HIS A 268 15.72 -19.83 6.49
N ILE A 269 15.27 -18.63 6.09
CA ILE A 269 15.12 -18.29 4.67
C ILE A 269 16.48 -18.23 3.96
N LYS A 270 17.54 -17.76 4.60
CA LYS A 270 18.91 -17.79 4.03
C LYS A 270 19.36 -19.21 3.70
N GLN A 271 18.95 -20.21 4.48
CA GLN A 271 19.29 -21.62 4.24
C GLN A 271 18.44 -22.26 3.14
N HIS A 272 17.13 -21.95 3.09
CA HIS A 272 16.18 -22.67 2.23
C HIS A 272 15.86 -21.95 0.91
N ARG A 273 15.93 -20.62 0.90
CA ARG A 273 15.67 -19.76 -0.26
C ARG A 273 16.67 -18.61 -0.34
N PRO A 274 17.97 -18.91 -0.44
CA PRO A 274 19.00 -17.88 -0.59
C PRO A 274 18.80 -17.03 -1.84
N ASP A 275 18.14 -17.57 -2.87
CA ASP A 275 17.76 -16.86 -4.10
C ASP A 275 16.85 -15.66 -3.83
N ILE A 276 15.92 -15.77 -2.88
CA ILE A 276 15.05 -14.65 -2.47
C ILE A 276 15.91 -13.58 -1.80
N VAL A 277 16.70 -13.96 -0.79
CA VAL A 277 17.50 -13.02 0.01
C VAL A 277 18.55 -12.31 -0.86
N ALA A 278 19.18 -13.02 -1.79
CA ALA A 278 20.14 -12.46 -2.74
C ALA A 278 19.51 -11.41 -3.67
N SER A 279 18.20 -11.49 -3.91
CA SER A 279 17.49 -10.53 -4.75
C SER A 279 17.14 -9.21 -4.05
N TRP A 280 17.29 -9.13 -2.72
CA TRP A 280 17.01 -7.93 -1.94
C TRP A 280 18.15 -6.92 -2.00
N LYS A 281 18.12 -6.07 -3.03
CA LYS A 281 19.17 -5.08 -3.30
C LYS A 281 19.61 -4.30 -2.05
N TYR A 282 18.68 -3.72 -1.32
CA TYR A 282 19.02 -2.81 -0.22
C TYR A 282 19.45 -3.55 1.03
N TYR A 283 18.94 -4.76 1.25
CA TYR A 283 19.48 -5.64 2.28
C TYR A 283 20.94 -6.05 1.99
N GLN A 284 21.30 -6.32 0.73
CA GLN A 284 22.69 -6.61 0.37
C GLN A 284 23.61 -5.40 0.60
N GLU A 285 23.12 -4.18 0.36
CA GLU A 285 23.86 -2.94 0.67
C GLU A 285 24.00 -2.73 2.19
N PHE A 286 22.97 -3.06 2.97
CA PHE A 286 22.99 -3.03 4.43
C PHE A 286 24.02 -4.01 5.02
N GLU A 287 24.10 -5.25 4.53
CA GLU A 287 25.09 -6.24 5.00
C GLU A 287 26.52 -5.75 4.73
N LYS A 288 26.80 -5.26 3.51
CA LYS A 288 28.10 -4.67 3.15
C LYS A 288 28.48 -3.48 4.02
N MET A 289 27.49 -2.68 4.43
CA MET A 289 27.70 -1.57 5.36
C MET A 289 28.08 -2.08 6.75
N CYS A 290 27.41 -3.13 7.26
CA CYS A 290 27.70 -3.72 8.56
C CYS A 290 29.12 -4.31 8.61
N GLU A 291 29.56 -5.04 7.57
CA GLU A 291 30.93 -5.60 7.50
C GLU A 291 32.02 -4.53 7.63
N LYS A 292 31.76 -3.30 7.16
CA LYS A 292 32.71 -2.18 7.28
C LYS A 292 32.75 -1.59 8.68
N LEU A 293 31.67 -1.71 9.44
CA LEU A 293 31.60 -1.24 10.83
C LEU A 293 32.33 -2.20 11.78
N ASP A 294 32.24 -3.51 11.52
CA ASP A 294 32.91 -4.56 12.30
C ASP A 294 34.44 -4.52 12.13
N LYS A 295 34.94 -4.04 10.99
CA LYS A 295 36.40 -3.90 10.70
C LYS A 295 37.04 -2.63 11.28
N LYS A 296 36.24 -1.72 11.84
CA LYS A 296 36.71 -0.43 12.39
C LYS A 296 36.74 -0.42 13.93
N GLU A 297 36.40 -1.53 14.57
CA GLU A 297 36.68 -1.83 15.98
C GLU A 297 37.93 -2.70 16.10
#